data_AF-I8YWU1-F1
#
_entry.id   AF-I8YWU1-F1
#
_cell.length_a   1.000
_cell.length_b   1.000
_cell.length_c   1.000
_cell.angle_alpha   90.00
_cell.angle_beta   90.00
_cell.angle_gamma   90.00
#
_symmetry.space_group_name_H-M   'P 1'
#
loop_
_entity.id
_entity.type
_entity.pdbx_description
1 polymer ?
#
loop_
_entity_poly.entity_id
_entity_poly.type
_entity_poly.pdbx_seq_one_letter_code
_entity_poly.pdbx_strand_id
1 'polypeptide(L)' 'YIITVPQPTLVERLKSEVCELCGKVGPVVMHHARNLNHLKGDTEWEKLMLAKHRKTLVVCTSCNAKIQSHAG' A
#
# COMPACT_ATOMS: atom_id res chain seq x y z
N TYR A 1 -18.48 -6.32 25.48
CA TYR A 1 -18.00 -4.97 25.12
C TYR A 1 -17.14 -5.13 23.87
N ILE A 2 -17.54 -4.56 22.74
CA ILE A 2 -16.79 -4.70 21.47
C ILE A 2 -15.93 -3.44 21.35
N ILE A 3 -14.61 -3.58 21.54
CA ILE A 3 -13.68 -2.47 21.31
C ILE A 3 -13.47 -2.38 19.79
N THR A 4 -14.05 -1.38 19.15
CA THR A 4 -13.81 -1.08 17.72
C THR A 4 -12.56 -0.21 17.61
N VAL A 5 -11.44 -0.80 17.18
CA VAL A 5 -10.23 -0.02 16.88
C VAL A 5 -10.41 0.60 15.48
N PRO A 6 -10.35 1.94 15.33
CA PRO A 6 -10.44 2.57 14.04
C PRO A 6 -9.29 2.10 13.14
N GLN A 7 -9.56 1.94 11.85
CA GLN A 7 -8.48 1.59 10.92
C GLN A 7 -7.48 2.75 10.81
N PRO A 8 -6.17 2.45 10.75
CA PRO A 8 -5.15 3.48 10.70
C PRO A 8 -5.30 4.31 9.41
N THR A 9 -5.27 5.62 9.58
CA THR A 9 -5.26 6.61 8.50
C THR A 9 -3.99 6.50 7.67
N LEU A 10 -3.99 7.09 6.47
CA LEU A 10 -2.80 7.15 5.62
C LEU A 10 -1.60 7.79 6.34
N VAL A 11 -1.84 8.85 7.12
CA VAL A 11 -0.78 9.55 7.85
C VAL A 11 -0.17 8.64 8.92
N GLU A 12 -0.99 7.90 9.67
CA GLU A 12 -0.51 6.94 10.66
C GLU A 12 0.28 5.79 10.01
N ARG A 13 -0.17 5.30 8.85
CA ARG A 13 0.55 4.28 8.08
C ARG A 13 1.91 4.78 7.59
N LEU A 14 2.00 6.04 7.14
CA LEU A 14 3.27 6.65 6.75
C LEU A 14 4.20 6.83 7.96
N LYS A 15 3.67 7.30 9.08
CA LYS A 15 4.43 7.44 10.35
C LYS A 15 4.90 6.11 10.92
N SER A 16 4.24 5.00 10.59
CA SER A 16 4.69 3.67 10.99
C SER A 16 6.03 3.30 10.34
N GLU A 17 6.40 3.94 9.22
CA GLU A 17 7.63 3.62 8.48
C GLU A 17 7.75 2.13 8.12
N VAL A 18 6.63 1.42 7.99
CA VAL A 18 6.60 0.00 7.59
C VAL A 18 6.06 -0.11 6.19
N CYS A 19 6.80 -0.80 5.32
CA CYS A 19 6.34 -1.16 3.99
C CYS A 19 5.20 -2.18 4.10
N GLU A 20 4.03 -1.84 3.58
CA GLU A 20 2.86 -2.75 3.61
C GLU A 20 2.98 -3.92 2.64
N LEU A 21 3.93 -3.86 1.69
CA LEU A 21 4.16 -4.93 0.73
C LEU A 21 5.17 -5.97 1.25
N CYS A 22 6.32 -5.53 1.75
CA CYS A 22 7.39 -6.44 2.17
C CYS A 22 7.63 -6.47 3.70
N GLY A 23 6.92 -5.66 4.49
CA GLY A 23 7.06 -5.59 5.94
C GLY A 23 8.32 -4.89 6.46
N LYS A 24 9.22 -4.42 5.57
CA LYS A 24 10.46 -3.77 5.99
C LYS A 24 10.19 -2.43 6.67
N VAL A 25 10.86 -2.19 7.79
CA VAL A 25 10.86 -0.90 8.50
C VAL A 25 11.93 0.02 7.89
N GLY A 26 11.58 1.28 7.64
CA GLY A 26 12.48 2.32 7.12
C GLY A 26 11.76 3.36 6.27
N PRO A 27 12.49 4.15 5.46
CA PRO A 27 11.88 5.18 4.63
C PRO A 27 10.84 4.60 3.66
N VAL A 28 9.61 5.10 3.80
CA VAL A 28 8.46 4.71 2.97
C VAL A 28 7.90 5.90 2.20
N VAL A 29 7.25 5.59 1.09
CA VAL A 29 6.53 6.53 0.23
C VAL A 29 5.11 6.05 0.01
N MET A 30 4.22 6.99 -0.29
CA MET A 30 2.86 6.66 -0.71
C MET A 30 2.84 6.36 -2.21
N HIS A 31 2.52 5.12 -2.56
CA HIS A 31 2.06 4.78 -3.90
C HIS A 31 0.54 5.04 -4.00
N HIS A 32 0.11 5.75 -5.05
CA HIS A 32 -1.30 6.06 -5.29
C HIS A 32 -1.75 5.51 -6.65
N ALA A 33 -2.74 4.62 -6.64
CA ALA A 33 -3.37 4.12 -7.84
C ALA A 33 -4.53 5.02 -8.26
N ARG A 34 -4.56 5.38 -9.56
CA ARG A 34 -5.60 6.27 -10.13
C ARG A 34 -7.00 5.69 -9.96
N ASN A 35 -7.17 4.39 -10.21
CA ASN A 35 -8.42 3.67 -10.02
C ASN A 35 -8.15 2.22 -9.61
N LEU A 36 -8.91 1.73 -8.61
CA LEU A 36 -8.86 0.33 -8.19
C LEU A 36 -9.32 -0.62 -9.31
N ASN A 37 -10.29 -0.18 -10.11
CA ASN A 37 -10.84 -0.96 -11.22
C ASN A 37 -9.82 -1.23 -12.35
N HIS A 38 -8.70 -0.50 -12.39
CA HIS A 38 -7.63 -0.74 -13.36
C HIS A 38 -6.59 -1.74 -12.84
N LEU A 39 -6.63 -2.08 -11.56
CA LEU A 39 -5.75 -3.09 -10.99
C LEU A 39 -6.29 -4.46 -11.39
N LYS A 40 -5.46 -5.27 -12.04
CA LYS A 40 -5.85 -6.62 -12.47
C LYS A 40 -5.69 -7.65 -11.37
N GLY A 41 -4.84 -7.34 -10.38
CA GLY A 41 -4.46 -8.29 -9.35
C GLY A 41 -3.44 -9.32 -9.85
N ASP A 42 -2.67 -8.99 -10.89
CA ASP A 42 -1.61 -9.87 -11.39
C ASP A 42 -0.40 -9.84 -10.46
N THR A 43 -0.14 -8.66 -9.87
CA THR A 43 0.95 -8.43 -8.93
C THR A 43 0.48 -8.43 -7.48
N GLU A 44 1.41 -8.68 -6.56
CA GLU A 44 1.11 -8.74 -5.13
C GLU A 44 0.59 -7.40 -4.57
N TRP A 45 1.12 -6.28 -5.07
CA TRP A 45 0.69 -4.96 -4.64
C TRP A 45 -0.73 -4.63 -5.10
N GLU A 46 -1.11 -5.04 -6.32
CA GLU A 46 -2.48 -4.89 -6.82
C GLU A 46 -3.47 -5.72 -5.99
N LYS A 47 -3.14 -7.00 -5.74
CA LYS A 47 -3.97 -7.89 -4.91
C LYS A 47 -4.20 -7.29 -3.52
N LEU A 48 -3.16 -6.73 -2.92
CA LEU A 48 -3.23 -6.13 -1.60
C LEU A 48 -4.09 -4.84 -1.61
N MET A 49 -3.94 -3.98 -2.61
CA MET A 49 -4.77 -2.77 -2.77
C MET A 49 -6.25 -3.10 -2.99
N LEU A 50 -6.54 -4.11 -3.82
CA LEU A 50 -7.90 -4.61 -4.06
C LEU A 50 -8.49 -5.20 -2.78
N ALA A 51 -7.76 -6.09 -2.08
CA ALA A 51 -8.23 -6.71 -0.84
C ALA A 51 -8.50 -5.70 0.28
N LYS A 52 -7.68 -4.65 0.39
CA LYS A 52 -7.89 -3.58 1.38
C LYS A 52 -8.87 -2.49 0.92
N HIS A 53 -9.32 -2.52 -0.33
CA HIS A 53 -10.12 -1.47 -0.97
C HIS A 53 -9.51 -0.05 -0.79
N ARG A 54 -8.18 0.05 -0.88
CA ARG A 54 -7.45 1.32 -0.68
C ARG A 54 -6.71 1.71 -1.95
N LYS A 55 -6.95 2.95 -2.41
CA LYS A 55 -6.21 3.56 -3.54
C LYS A 55 -4.77 3.96 -3.20
N THR A 56 -4.36 3.81 -1.95
CA THR A 56 -3.01 4.16 -1.48
C THR A 56 -2.36 2.98 -0.79
N LEU A 57 -1.08 2.76 -1.10
CA LEU A 57 -0.24 1.74 -0.51
C LEU A 57 1.03 2.41 0.02
N VAL A 58 1.40 2.11 1.26
CA VAL A 58 2.65 2.62 1.84
C VAL A 58 3.75 1.61 1.58
N VAL A 59 4.79 2.02 0.85
CA VAL A 59 5.84 1.11 0.38
C VAL A 59 7.22 1.71 0.54
N CYS A 60 8.23 0.87 0.77
CA CYS A 60 9.61 1.31 0.70
C CYS A 60 10.02 1.66 -0.74
N THR A 61 11.13 2.37 -0.89
CA THR A 61 11.66 2.82 -2.19
C THR A 61 11.87 1.67 -3.19
N SER A 62 12.35 0.51 -2.75
CA SER A 62 12.56 -0.65 -3.62
C SER A 62 11.26 -1.27 -4.10
N CYS A 63 10.24 -1.40 -3.25
CA CYS A 63 8.91 -1.85 -3.63
C CYS A 63 8.24 -0.83 -4.56
N ASN A 64 8.36 0.48 -4.27
CA ASN A 64 7.86 1.52 -5.14
C ASN A 64 8.48 1.46 -6.55
N ALA A 65 9.79 1.24 -6.65
CA ALA A 65 10.48 1.09 -7.94
C ALA A 65 9.94 -0.12 -8.74
N LYS A 66 9.67 -1.25 -8.09
CA LYS A 66 9.03 -2.41 -8.73
C LYS A 66 7.65 -2.05 -9.26
N ILE A 67 6.82 -1.38 -8.46
CA ILE A 67 5.47 -0.96 -8.86
C ILE A 67 5.54 -0.06 -10.10
N GLN A 68 6.43 0.94 -10.10
CA GLN A 68 6.60 1.84 -11.23
C GLN A 68 7.12 1.12 -12.49
N SER A 69 7.98 0.10 -12.33
CA SER A 69 8.49 -0.69 -13.45
C SER A 69 7.42 -1.58 -14.09
N HIS A 70 6.41 -2.02 -13.32
CA HIS A 70 5.28 -2.81 -13.81
C HIS A 70 4.10 -1.96 -14.35
N ALA A 71 4.14 -0.64 -14.17
CA ALA A 71 3.07 0.26 -14.60
C ALA A 71 3.21 0.76 -16.05
N GLY A 72 4.11 0.17 -16.84
CA GLY A 72 4.26 0.38 -18.28
C GLY A 72 3.67 -0.77 -19.08
#